data_AF-A0A952HTW7-F1
#
_entry.id   AF-A0A952HTW7-F1
#
_cell.length_a   1.000
_cell.length_b   1.000
_cell.length_c   1.000
_cell.angle_alpha   90.00
_cell.angle_beta   90.00
_cell.angle_gamma   90.00
#
_symmetry.space_group_name_H-M   'P 1'
#
loop_
_entity.id
_entity.type
_entity.pdbx_description
1 polymer ?
#
loop_
_entity_poly.entity_id
_entity_poly.type
_entity_poly.pdbx_seq_one_letter_code
_entity_poly.pdbx_strand_id
1 'polypeptide(L)'
;MHFDEGYLGKLPIKKINSKNQPIADQIIQKVDQILSLTQSEDYNTNQEKQKKVKEIEKEIDMLVYELYGLDDEEIEIIESSLNSK
;
A
#
# COMPACT_ATOMS: atom_id res chain seq x y z
N MET A 1 5.25 -6.96 18.42
CA MET A 1 6.48 -6.47 17.77
C MET A 1 6.75 -5.08 18.31
N HIS A 2 7.83 -4.89 19.09
CA HIS A 2 8.31 -3.55 19.45
C HIS A 2 9.14 -3.06 18.26
N PHE A 3 8.63 -2.07 17.54
CA PHE A 3 9.40 -1.39 16.50
C PHE A 3 10.24 -0.33 17.19
N ASP A 4 11.47 -0.67 17.57
CA ASP A 4 12.41 0.32 18.11
C ASP A 4 12.73 1.35 17.02
N GLU A 5 12.70 2.63 17.39
CA GLU A 5 12.84 3.80 16.51
C GLU A 5 14.11 3.75 15.63
N GLY A 6 15.17 3.09 16.13
CA GLY A 6 16.43 2.86 15.39
C GLY A 6 16.33 1.91 14.19
N TYR A 7 15.26 1.11 14.06
CA TYR A 7 15.06 0.22 12.91
C TYR A 7 14.22 0.87 11.81
N LEU A 8 13.31 1.79 12.17
CA LEU A 8 12.48 2.51 11.19
C LEU A 8 13.34 3.38 10.25
N GLY A 9 14.41 3.99 10.78
CA GLY A 9 15.36 4.77 9.98
C GLY A 9 16.22 3.96 9.00
N LYS A 10 16.19 2.63 9.07
CA LYS A 10 16.93 1.73 8.15
C LYS A 10 16.10 1.26 6.97
N LEU A 11 14.79 1.51 6.97
CA LEU A 11 13.93 1.15 5.87
C LEU A 11 14.24 2.06 4.66
N PRO A 12 14.40 1.50 3.45
CA PRO A 12 14.64 2.28 2.25
C PRO A 12 13.32 2.96 1.82
N ILE A 13 12.99 4.08 2.44
CA ILE A 13 11.80 4.89 2.09
C ILE A 13 12.19 5.91 1.02
N LYS A 14 11.60 5.79 -0.16
CA LYS A 14 11.82 6.74 -1.26
C LYS A 14 11.31 8.14 -0.85
N LYS A 15 12.19 9.14 -0.95
CA LYS A 15 11.82 10.53 -0.64
C LYS A 15 10.89 11.09 -1.72
N ILE A 16 9.86 11.81 -1.28
CA ILE A 16 8.95 12.52 -2.19
C ILE A 16 9.66 13.74 -2.78
N ASN A 17 9.46 13.94 -4.08
CA ASN A 17 9.95 15.02 -4.92
C ASN A 17 8.88 15.39 -5.96
N SER A 18 9.09 16.45 -6.73
CA SER A 18 8.08 16.95 -7.67
C SER A 18 7.61 15.93 -8.73
N LYS A 19 8.41 14.90 -9.05
CA LYS A 19 8.05 13.89 -10.05
C LYS A 19 7.13 12.80 -9.50
N ASN A 20 7.31 12.42 -8.24
CA ASN A 20 6.53 11.35 -7.60
C ASN A 20 5.47 11.86 -6.62
N GLN A 21 5.41 13.17 -6.37
CA GLN A 21 4.31 13.85 -5.68
C GLN A 21 2.92 13.39 -6.16
N PRO A 22 2.60 13.33 -7.48
CA PRO A 22 1.27 12.91 -7.92
C PRO A 22 0.95 11.45 -7.58
N ILE A 23 1.95 10.57 -7.53
CA ILE A 23 1.76 9.18 -7.10
C ILE A 23 1.52 9.13 -5.59
N ALA A 24 2.30 9.89 -4.82
CA ALA A 24 2.12 10.00 -3.38
C ALA A 24 0.74 10.57 -3.00
N ASP A 25 0.28 11.60 -3.69
CA ASP A 25 -1.05 12.19 -3.47
C ASP A 25 -2.17 11.19 -3.78
N GLN A 26 -2.02 10.38 -4.84
CA GLN A 26 -2.95 9.29 -5.14
C GLN A 26 -2.96 8.22 -4.03
N ILE A 27 -1.80 7.80 -3.54
CA ILE A 27 -1.70 6.85 -2.42
C ILE A 27 -2.42 7.41 -1.19
N ILE A 28 -2.20 8.69 -0.84
CA ILE A 28 -2.87 9.34 0.29
C ILE A 28 -4.39 9.30 0.12
N GLN A 29 -4.90 9.66 -1.06
CA GLN A 29 -6.34 9.61 -1.34
C GLN A 29 -6.93 8.20 -1.20
N LYS A 30 -6.21 7.16 -1.66
CA LYS A 30 -6.64 5.76 -1.53
C LYS A 30 -6.63 5.31 -0.08
N VAL A 31 -5.63 5.71 0.71
CA VAL A 31 -5.58 5.45 2.15
C VAL A 31 -6.76 6.11 2.88
N ASP A 32 -7.11 7.35 2.54
CA ASP A 32 -8.27 8.02 3.11
C ASP A 32 -9.59 7.28 2.81
N GLN A 33 -9.70 6.68 1.62
CA GLN A 33 -10.84 5.82 1.27
C GLN A 33 -10.88 4.55 2.12
N ILE A 34 -9.73 3.88 2.35
CA ILE A 34 -9.65 2.72 3.24
C ILE A 34 -10.01 3.11 4.67
N LEU A 35 -9.50 4.22 5.19
CA LEU A 35 -9.83 4.70 6.53
C LEU A 35 -11.33 4.93 6.69
N SER A 36 -11.96 5.58 5.71
CA SER A 36 -13.40 5.81 5.70
C SER A 36 -14.21 4.51 5.69
N LEU A 37 -13.73 3.46 5.01
CA LEU A 37 -14.39 2.15 4.97
C LEU A 37 -14.19 1.36 6.26
N THR A 38 -12.97 1.36 6.80
CA THR A 38 -12.58 0.55 7.98
C THR A 38 -13.06 1.14 9.30
N GLN A 39 -13.27 2.46 9.37
CA GLN A 39 -13.85 3.14 10.54
C GLN A 39 -15.35 2.88 10.72
N SER A 40 -16.01 2.25 9.75
CA SER A 40 -17.42 1.86 9.88
C SER A 40 -17.59 0.65 10.80
N GLU A 41 -18.57 0.70 11.70
CA GLU A 41 -18.81 -0.37 12.69
C GLU A 41 -19.09 -1.74 12.06
N ASP A 42 -19.68 -1.75 10.86
CA ASP A 42 -20.02 -2.96 10.11
C ASP A 42 -18.86 -3.48 9.24
N TYR A 43 -17.69 -2.85 9.21
CA TYR A 43 -16.56 -3.30 8.37
C TYR A 43 -16.19 -4.78 8.61
N ASN A 44 -16.18 -5.22 9.87
CA ASN A 44 -15.77 -6.59 10.23
C ASN A 44 -16.76 -7.66 9.74
N THR A 45 -18.02 -7.30 9.48
CA THR A 45 -19.07 -8.22 9.03
C THR A 45 -19.44 -8.02 7.56
N ASN A 46 -19.19 -6.84 7.02
CA ASN A 46 -19.54 -6.46 5.66
C ASN A 46 -18.47 -6.92 4.66
N GLN A 47 -18.73 -8.06 4.02
CA GLN A 47 -17.86 -8.64 3.00
C GLN A 47 -17.64 -7.73 1.78
N GLU A 48 -18.62 -6.91 1.39
CA GLU A 48 -18.47 -5.98 0.28
C GLU A 48 -17.45 -4.89 0.60
N LYS A 49 -17.49 -4.34 1.82
CA LYS A 49 -16.49 -3.36 2.28
C LYS A 49 -15.09 -3.96 2.37
N GLN A 50 -14.97 -5.19 2.87
CA GLN A 50 -13.68 -5.89 2.91
C GLN A 50 -13.13 -6.15 1.51
N LYS A 51 -13.98 -6.56 0.56
CA LYS A 51 -13.57 -6.73 -0.83
C LYS A 51 -13.11 -5.41 -1.44
N LYS A 52 -13.84 -4.32 -1.18
CA LYS A 52 -13.48 -2.98 -1.65
C LYS A 52 -12.16 -2.49 -1.06
N VAL A 53 -11.90 -2.74 0.22
CA VAL A 53 -10.59 -2.44 0.83
C VAL A 53 -9.48 -3.22 0.13
N LYS A 54 -9.66 -4.54 -0.10
CA LYS A 54 -8.67 -5.35 -0.84
C LYS A 54 -8.41 -4.87 -2.27
N GLU A 55 -9.43 -4.35 -2.95
CA GLU A 55 -9.28 -3.75 -4.28
C GLU A 55 -8.44 -2.47 -4.21
N ILE A 56 -8.72 -1.60 -3.23
CA ILE A 56 -7.95 -0.36 -3.01
C ILE A 56 -6.51 -0.67 -2.57
N GLU A 57 -6.29 -1.70 -1.75
CA GLU A 57 -4.95 -2.16 -1.35
C GLU A 57 -4.11 -2.55 -2.58
N LYS A 58 -4.68 -3.34 -3.50
CA LYS A 58 -3.99 -3.69 -4.76
C LYS A 58 -3.68 -2.48 -5.63
N GLU A 59 -4.57 -1.49 -5.67
CA GLU A 59 -4.30 -0.23 -6.37
C GLU A 59 -3.13 0.54 -5.72
N ILE A 60 -3.03 0.54 -4.39
CA ILE A 60 -1.90 1.12 -3.67
C ILE A 60 -0.62 0.35 -4.00
N ASP A 61 -0.64 -0.98 -4.02
CA ASP A 61 0.53 -1.80 -4.35
C ASP A 61 1.08 -1.44 -5.75
N MET A 62 0.20 -1.33 -6.76
CA MET A 62 0.60 -0.88 -8.10
C MET A 62 1.21 0.52 -8.11
N LEU A 63 0.61 1.47 -7.38
CA LEU A 63 1.16 2.83 -7.26
C LEU A 63 2.53 2.84 -6.56
N VAL A 64 2.75 1.95 -5.58
CA VAL A 64 4.04 1.77 -4.93
C VAL A 64 5.05 1.18 -5.90
N TYR A 65 4.68 0.19 -6.72
CA TYR A 65 5.55 -0.36 -7.75
C TYR A 65 5.97 0.71 -8.77
N GLU A 66 5.03 1.53 -9.21
CA GLU A 66 5.31 2.69 -10.08
C GLU A 66 6.22 3.71 -9.36
N LEU A 67 5.99 3.97 -8.08
CA LEU A 67 6.82 4.86 -7.27
C LEU A 67 8.28 4.39 -7.23
N TYR A 68 8.52 3.08 -7.13
CA TYR A 68 9.85 2.49 -7.14
C TYR A 68 10.42 2.32 -8.55
N GLY A 69 9.57 2.27 -9.57
CA GLY A 69 9.95 2.08 -10.97
C GLY A 69 10.25 0.61 -11.28
N LEU A 70 9.50 -0.29 -10.64
CA LEU A 70 9.66 -1.74 -10.82
C LEU A 70 9.07 -2.19 -12.15
N ASP A 71 9.71 -3.16 -12.78
CA ASP A 71 9.19 -3.84 -13.96
C ASP A 71 8.32 -5.06 -13.62
N ASP A 72 7.64 -5.61 -14.63
CA ASP A 72 6.72 -6.73 -14.45
C ASP A 72 7.42 -7.98 -13.89
N GLU A 73 8.69 -8.23 -14.23
CA GLU A 73 9.45 -9.37 -13.72
C GLU A 73 9.80 -9.17 -12.23
N GLU A 74 10.21 -7.94 -11.86
CA GLU A 74 10.46 -7.58 -10.46
C GLU A 74 9.19 -7.67 -9.61
N ILE A 75 8.06 -7.21 -10.12
CA ILE A 75 6.76 -7.30 -9.46
C ILE A 75 6.37 -8.78 -9.27
N GLU A 76 6.52 -9.61 -10.30
CA GLU A 76 6.21 -11.04 -10.21
C GLU A 76 7.03 -11.74 -9.12
N ILE A 77 8.33 -11.42 -9.01
CA ILE A 77 9.20 -11.96 -7.96
C ILE A 77 8.70 -11.57 -6.56
N ILE A 78 8.27 -10.32 -6.37
CA ILE A 78 7.76 -9.83 -5.08
C ILE A 78 6.44 -10.54 -4.74
N GLU A 79 5.49 -10.57 -5.66
CA GLU A 79 4.18 -11.21 -5.47
C GLU A 79 4.31 -12.71 -5.19
N SER A 80 5.18 -13.40 -5.93
CA SER A 80 5.50 -14.81 -5.72
C SER A 80 6.11 -15.04 -4.33
N SER A 81 7.02 -14.15 -3.88
CA SER A 81 7.60 -14.22 -2.54
C SER A 81 6.58 -13.97 -1.42
N LEU A 82 5.54 -13.17 -1.66
CA LEU A 82 4.49 -12.87 -0.68
C LEU A 82 3.46 -13.99 -0.58
N ASN A 83 3.06 -14.57 -1.73
CA ASN A 83 2.11 -15.69 -1.80
C ASN A 83 2.68 -17.05 -1.39
N SER A 84 4.00 -17.18 -1.27
CA SER A 84 4.67 -18.43 -0.87
C SER A 84 4.71 -18.66 0.65
N LYS A 85 3.88 -17.96 1.44
CA LYS A 85 3.81 -18.07 2.92
C LYS A 85 2.52 -18.69 3.42
#